data_AF-A0AAV6LRW4-F1
#
_entry.id   AF-A0AAV6LRW4-F1
#
_cell.length_a   1.000
_cell.length_b   1.000
_cell.length_c   1.000
_cell.angle_alpha   90.00
_cell.angle_beta   90.00
_cell.angle_gamma   90.00
#
_symmetry.space_group_name_H-M   'P 1'
#
loop_
_entity.id
_entity.type
_entity.pdbx_description
1 polymer ?
#
loop_
_entity_poly.entity_id
_entity_poly.type
_entity_poly.pdbx_seq_one_letter_code
_entity_poly.pdbx_strand_id
1 'polypeptide(L)' 'MAGAVDLSFSSTASLEIFQSNDHELPVVGESTSTERFNRLPWGQNPSSPGSEKFSRGLISGGLVDGNIAL' A
#
# COMPACT_ATOMS: atom_id res chain seq x y z
N MET A 1 -8.21 -1.68 -19.28
CA MET A 1 -8.81 -2.23 -18.06
C MET A 1 -8.80 -3.75 -18.16
N ALA A 2 -7.92 -4.42 -17.42
CA ALA A 2 -7.93 -5.86 -17.22
C ALA A 2 -7.33 -6.12 -15.83
N GLY A 3 -8.16 -6.06 -14.80
CA GLY A 3 -7.79 -6.33 -13.42
C GLY A 3 -8.90 -7.13 -12.75
N ALA A 4 -8.59 -7.83 -11.66
CA ALA A 4 -9.60 -8.57 -10.90
C ALA A 4 -10.68 -7.59 -10.40
N VAL A 5 -11.94 -7.95 -10.62
CA VAL A 5 -13.10 -7.21 -10.10
C VAL A 5 -13.87 -8.15 -9.19
N ASP A 6 -14.30 -7.65 -8.04
CA ASP A 6 -15.19 -8.42 -7.18
C ASP A 6 -16.60 -8.47 -7.78
N LEU A 7 -17.38 -9.50 -7.41
CA LEU A 7 -18.77 -9.67 -7.84
C LEU A 7 -19.66 -8.49 -7.45
N SER A 8 -19.30 -7.73 -6.41
CA SER A 8 -19.97 -6.50 -6.01
C SER A 8 -19.60 -5.26 -6.86
N PHE A 9 -18.69 -5.40 -7.82
CA PHE A 9 -18.13 -4.28 -8.61
C PHE A 9 -17.59 -3.14 -7.73
N SER A 10 -17.01 -3.46 -6.57
CA SER A 10 -16.37 -2.46 -5.74
C SER A 10 -15.27 -1.71 -6.53
N SER A 11 -15.38 -0.38 -6.52
CA SER A 11 -14.39 0.52 -7.10
C SER A 11 -13.36 1.00 -6.09
N THR A 12 -13.53 0.69 -4.80
CA THR A 12 -12.55 1.06 -3.77
C THR A 12 -11.37 0.10 -3.75
N ALA A 13 -10.23 0.59 -3.24
CA ALA A 13 -9.03 -0.21 -3.02
C ALA A 13 -8.58 -0.08 -1.56
N SER A 14 -8.13 -1.18 -0.98
CA SER A 14 -7.52 -1.23 0.34
C SER A 14 -6.11 -1.79 0.21
N LEU A 15 -5.13 -1.10 0.81
CA LEU A 15 -3.76 -1.57 0.99
C LEU A 15 -3.60 -2.02 2.43
N GLU A 16 -3.39 -3.31 2.64
CA GLU A 16 -3.17 -3.90 3.95
C GLU A 16 -1.72 -4.40 4.07
N ILE A 17 -1.08 -4.13 5.21
CA ILE A 17 0.25 -4.62 5.53
C ILE A 17 0.08 -5.75 6.54
N PHE A 18 0.58 -6.93 6.18
CA PHE A 18 0.56 -8.10 7.04
C PHE A 18 1.94 -8.36 7.62
N GLN A 19 1.99 -8.78 8.88
CA GLN A 19 3.23 -9.29 9.47
C GLN A 19 3.13 -10.81 9.64
N SER A 20 3.95 -11.56 8.91
CA SER A 20 4.02 -13.01 9.06
C SER A 20 4.65 -13.39 10.39
N ASN A 21 3.89 -14.06 11.25
CA ASN A 21 4.37 -14.63 12.52
C ASN A 21 3.96 -16.10 12.59
N ASP A 22 4.86 -17.03 12.25
CA ASP A 22 4.80 -18.51 12.30
C ASP A 22 3.49 -19.21 11.83
N HIS A 23 2.34 -18.85 12.39
CA HIS A 23 1.01 -19.41 12.14
C HIS A 23 -0.07 -18.36 11.84
N GLU A 24 0.21 -17.07 12.00
CA GLU A 24 -0.75 -15.99 11.79
C GLU A 24 -0.21 -14.93 10.81
N LEU A 25 -1.16 -14.28 10.14
CA LEU A 25 -0.93 -13.12 9.27
C LEU A 25 -1.80 -11.95 9.75
N PRO A 26 -1.51 -11.36 10.92
CA PRO A 26 -2.23 -10.17 11.38
C PRO A 26 -1.98 -8.97 10.46
N VAL A 27 -3.03 -8.19 10.22
CA VAL A 27 -2.93 -6.85 9.63
C VAL A 27 -2.32 -5.91 10.66
N VAL A 28 -1.20 -5.27 10.30
CA VAL A 28 -0.46 -4.32 11.14
C VAL A 28 -0.56 -2.88 10.63
N GLY A 29 -1.23 -2.66 9.49
CA GLY A 29 -1.51 -1.34 8.94
C GLY A 29 -2.46 -1.44 7.73
N GLU A 30 -3.26 -0.41 7.52
CA GLU A 30 -4.20 -0.32 6.42
C GLU A 30 -4.24 1.12 5.87
N SER A 31 -4.45 1.25 4.56
CA SER A 31 -4.92 2.49 3.94
C SER A 31 -5.94 2.21 2.85
N THR A 32 -7.02 2.98 2.83
CA THR A 32 -8.06 2.91 1.80
C THR A 32 -7.91 4.01 0.76
N SER A 33 -8.40 3.74 -0.44
CA SER A 33 -8.39 4.67 -1.58
C SER A 33 -9.64 4.45 -2.43
N THR A 34 -10.14 5.52 -3.04
CA THR A 34 -11.20 5.42 -4.06
C THR A 34 -10.66 4.97 -5.40
N GLU A 35 -9.36 5.16 -5.64
CA GLU A 35 -8.65 4.75 -6.85
C GLU A 35 -7.80 3.52 -6.59
N ARG A 36 -7.76 2.59 -7.55
CA ARG A 36 -6.93 1.38 -7.46
C ARG A 36 -5.44 1.72 -7.59
N PHE A 37 -4.62 0.98 -6.85
CA PHE A 37 -3.17 1.03 -6.96
C PHE A 37 -2.69 0.19 -8.14
N ASN A 38 -1.86 0.78 -9.00
CA ASN A 38 -1.17 0.09 -10.09
C ASN A 38 0.27 -0.30 -9.74
N ARG A 39 0.91 0.44 -8.84
CA ARG A 39 2.31 0.22 -8.43
C ARG A 39 2.51 0.62 -6.97
N LEU A 40 3.21 -0.22 -6.22
CA LEU A 40 3.53 -0.01 -4.81
C LEU A 40 5.05 -0.10 -4.59
N PRO A 41 5.85 0.90 -5.01
CA PRO A 41 7.26 0.95 -4.64
C PRO A 41 7.45 1.04 -3.13
N TRP A 42 8.41 0.27 -2.61
CA TRP A 42 8.84 0.28 -1.22
C TRP A 42 10.34 0.55 -1.18
N GLY A 43 10.76 1.51 -0.35
CA GLY A 43 12.18 1.78 -0.13
C GLY A 43 12.44 2.52 1.17
N GLN A 44 13.71 2.57 1.57
CA GLN A 44 14.18 3.46 2.62
C GLN A 44 14.75 4.72 1.97
N ASN A 45 14.52 5.89 2.57
CA ASN A 45 15.23 7.11 2.21
C ASN A 45 16.35 7.36 3.23
N PRO A 46 17.56 6.82 3.02
CA PRO A 46 18.66 6.91 3.99
C PRO A 46 19.13 8.35 4.25
N SER A 47 18.80 9.29 3.36
CA SER A 47 19.30 10.67 3.40
C SER A 47 18.28 11.69 3.93
N SER A 48 17.07 11.25 4.31
CA SER A 48 16.02 12.16 4.77
C SER A 48 16.00 12.32 6.30
N PRO A 49 15.84 13.54 6.83
CA PRO A 49 15.60 13.75 8.25
C PRO A 49 14.28 13.07 8.64
N GLY A 50 14.35 12.02 9.45
CA GLY A 50 13.21 11.16 9.79
C GLY A 50 13.32 9.71 9.31
N SER A 51 14.43 9.31 8.69
CA SER A 51 14.72 7.91 8.34
C SER A 51 14.61 6.97 9.55
N GLU A 52 14.99 7.43 10.75
CA GLU A 52 14.81 6.68 12.00
C GLU A 52 13.33 6.50 12.40
N LYS A 53 12.48 7.46 12.03
CA LYS A 53 11.03 7.42 12.33
C LYS A 53 10.31 6.33 11.53
N PHE A 54 10.86 5.95 10.37
CA PHE A 54 10.27 4.97 9.47
C PHE A 54 11.24 3.80 9.27
N SER A 55 11.53 3.06 10.35
CA SER A 55 12.52 1.97 10.34
C SER A 55 12.17 0.84 9.36
N ARG A 56 10.89 0.69 9.00
CA ARG A 56 10.41 -0.26 7.99
C ARG A 56 10.41 0.32 6.56
N GLY A 57 10.86 1.56 6.36
CA GLY A 57 10.82 2.26 5.09
C GLY A 57 9.48 2.94 4.80
N LEU A 58 9.35 3.43 3.57
CA LEU A 58 8.17 4.12 3.05
C LEU A 58 7.61 3.36 1.86
N ILE A 59 6.28 3.33 1.77
CA ILE A 59 5.54 2.81 0.62
C ILE A 59 4.86 4.01 -0.01
N SER A 60 4.97 4.13 -1.33
CA SER A 60 4.12 5.04 -2.10
C SER A 60 3.27 4.24 -3.07
N GLY A 61 2.11 4.78 -3.43
CA GLY A 61 1.13 4.14 -4.30
C GLY A 61 0.87 4.97 -5.55
N GLY A 62 1.22 4.42 -6.71
CA GLY A 62 0.77 4.97 -7.99
C GLY A 62 -0.67 4.55 -8.26
N LEU A 63 -1.57 5.53 -8.36
CA LEU A 63 -3.00 5.34 -8.55
C LEU A 63 -3.36 5.25 -10.05
N VAL A 64 -4.55 4.72 -10.34
CA VAL A 64 -5.09 4.61 -11.72
C VAL A 64 -5.45 5.94 -12.37
N ASP A 65 -5.71 6.96 -11.57
CA ASP A 65 -5.99 8.33 -12.03
C ASP A 65 -4.73 9.11 -12.43
N GLY A 66 -3.54 8.51 -12.24
CA GLY A 66 -2.24 9.12 -12.54
C GLY A 66 -1.60 9.85 -11.37
N ASN A 67 -2.22 9.89 -10.19
CA ASN A 67 -1.66 10.50 -8.99
C ASN A 67 -0.78 9.52 -8.19
N ILE A 68 0.02 10.08 -7.28
CA ILE A 68 0.75 9.33 -6.25
C ILE A 68 0.12 9.67 -4.91
N ALA A 69 -0.23 8.64 -4.14
CA ALA A 69 -0.73 8.75 -2.78
C ALA A 69 -0.01 7.75 -1.87
N LEU A 70 -0.09 8.00 -0.56
CA LEU A 70 0.69 7.36 0.52
C LEU A 70 2.13 7.87 0.63
#